data_AF-A0A965UNZ3-F1
#
_entry.id   AF-A0A965UNZ3-F1
#
_cell.length_a   1.000
_cell.length_b   1.000
_cell.length_c   1.000
_cell.angle_alpha   90.00
_cell.angle_beta   90.00
_cell.angle_gamma   90.00
#
_symmetry.space_group_name_H-M   'P 1'
#
loop_
_entity.id
_entity.type
_entity.pdbx_description
1 polymer ?
#
loop_
_entity_poly.entity_id
_entity_poly.type
_entity_poly.pdbx_seq_one_letter_code
_entity_poly.pdbx_strand_id
1 'polypeptide(L)' 'MKTILILFALLKFEAMKYAGKVIQIDTHEGRETYTITIEGKIVDHAYKEEIVNYLITHEFTYNEDLTLFNK' A
#
# COMPACT_ATOMS: atom_id res chain seq x y z
N MET A 1 -17.78 1.27 9.53
CA MET A 1 -16.79 0.17 9.72
C MET A 1 -15.63 0.24 8.73
N LYS A 2 -15.86 0.27 7.40
CA LYS A 2 -14.76 0.33 6.39
C LYS A 2 -13.77 1.49 6.60
N THR A 3 -14.24 2.69 6.92
CA THR A 3 -13.39 3.88 7.13
C THR A 3 -12.40 3.71 8.29
N ILE A 4 -12.81 3.01 9.38
CA ILE A 4 -11.95 2.76 10.53
C ILE A 4 -10.83 1.76 10.15
N LEU A 5 -11.15 0.73 9.37
CA LEU A 5 -10.15 -0.23 8.88
C LEU A 5 -9.11 0.44 7.98
N ILE A 6 -9.56 1.34 7.10
CA ILE A 6 -8.66 2.12 6.23
C ILE A 6 -7.72 2.99 7.07
N LEU A 7 -8.21 3.65 8.12
CA LEU A 7 -7.38 4.47 9.00
C LEU A 7 -6.28 3.64 9.70
N PHE A 8 -6.62 2.45 10.22
CA PHE A 8 -5.64 1.56 10.82
C PHE A 8 -4.62 1.03 9.79
N ALA A 9 -5.06 0.71 8.58
CA ALA A 9 -4.19 0.27 7.50
C ALA A 9 -3.23 1.39 7.05
N LEU A 10 -3.69 2.64 6.99
CA LEU A 10 -2.84 3.80 6.74
C LEU A 10 -1.78 4.00 7.83
N LEU A 11 -2.17 3.87 9.11
CA LEU A 11 -1.21 3.96 10.22
C LEU A 11 -0.14 2.87 10.12
N LYS A 12 -0.55 1.64 9.79
CA LYS A 12 0.37 0.52 9.56
C LYS A 12 1.29 0.78 8.37
N PHE A 13 0.76 1.31 7.27
CA PHE A 13 1.55 1.66 6.09
C PHE A 13 2.67 2.66 6.44
N GLU A 14 2.36 3.75 7.15
CA GLU A 14 3.38 4.73 7.55
C GLU A 14 4.40 4.13 8.55
N ALA A 15 3.95 3.30 9.49
CA ALA A 15 4.86 2.59 10.40
C ALA A 15 5.80 1.61 9.65
N MET A 16 5.30 0.94 8.61
CA MET A 16 6.10 0.06 7.76
C MET A 16 7.08 0.84 6.89
N LYS A 17 6.70 2.03 6.40
CA LYS A 17 7.62 2.97 5.75
C LYS A 17 8.76 3.37 6.67
N TYR A 18 8.43 3.80 7.89
CA TYR A 18 9.44 4.19 8.88
C TYR A 18 10.38 3.04 9.24
N ALA A 19 9.87 1.80 9.30
CA ALA A 19 10.66 0.60 9.57
C ALA A 19 11.46 0.09 8.35
N GLY A 20 11.38 0.75 7.19
CA GLY A 20 12.06 0.33 5.96
C GLY A 20 11.50 -0.94 5.31
N LYS A 21 10.28 -1.35 5.69
CA LYS A 21 9.57 -2.50 5.09
C LYS A 21 8.76 -2.12 3.85
N VAL A 22 8.43 -0.84 3.74
CA VAL A 22 7.85 -0.22 2.56
C VAL A 22 8.79 0.91 2.15
N ILE A 23 9.26 0.89 0.92
CA ILE A 23 10.21 1.88 0.42
C ILE A 23 9.61 2.50 -0.83
N GLN A 24 9.52 3.83 -0.86
CA GLN A 24 9.14 4.53 -2.08
C GLN A 24 10.30 4.42 -3.08
N ILE A 25 10.01 3.94 -4.28
CA ILE A 25 11.05 3.66 -5.29
C ILE A 25 10.93 4.54 -6.52
N ASP A 26 9.73 4.95 -6.90
CA ASP A 26 9.51 5.74 -8.11
C ASP A 26 8.17 6.50 -8.06
N THR A 27 7.91 7.31 -9.08
CA THR A 27 6.61 7.92 -9.35
C THR A 27 6.13 7.48 -10.73
N HIS A 28 4.99 6.78 -10.77
CA HIS A 28 4.35 6.35 -12.02
C HIS A 28 3.01 7.07 -12.18
N GLU A 29 2.81 7.72 -13.33
CA GLU A 29 1.59 8.50 -13.63
C GLU A 29 1.22 9.56 -12.57
N GLY A 30 2.24 10.18 -11.96
CA GLY A 30 2.06 11.19 -10.92
C GLY A 30 1.66 10.63 -9.54
N ARG A 31 1.68 9.31 -9.38
CA ARG A 31 1.44 8.61 -8.11
C ARG A 31 2.73 7.93 -7.64
N GLU A 32 3.00 8.00 -6.33
CA GLU A 32 4.14 7.31 -5.73
C GLU A 32 3.94 5.79 -5.81
N THR A 33 5.02 5.09 -6.16
CA THR A 33 5.08 3.62 -6.15
C THR A 33 6.09 3.14 -5.12
N TYR A 34 5.82 1.97 -4.56
CA TYR A 34 6.56 1.44 -3.43
C TYR A 34 6.94 -0.02 -3.66
N THR A 35 8.07 -0.41 -3.06
CA THR A 35 8.45 -1.80 -2.83
C THR A 35 8.03 -2.21 -1.43
N ILE A 36 7.39 -3.37 -1.30
CA ILE A 36 7.02 -3.99 -0.03
C ILE A 36 7.37 -5.48 -0.02
N THR A 37 7.87 -5.97 1.12
CA THR A 37 8.03 -7.42 1.34
C THR A 37 6.80 -8.00 2.03
N ILE A 38 6.10 -8.89 1.34
CA ILE A 38 4.92 -9.62 1.82
C ILE A 38 5.28 -11.11 1.90
N GLU A 39 5.27 -11.67 3.11
CA GLU A 39 5.54 -13.12 3.32
C GLU A 39 6.82 -13.63 2.64
N GLY A 40 7.86 -12.80 2.58
CA GLY A 40 9.14 -13.12 1.94
C GLY A 40 9.17 -12.92 0.42
N LYS A 41 8.05 -12.53 -0.20
CA LYS A 41 8.00 -12.08 -1.59
C LYS A 41 8.15 -10.57 -1.66
N ILE A 42 8.97 -10.11 -2.60
CA ILE A 42 9.10 -8.70 -2.93
C ILE A 42 8.01 -8.36 -3.94
N VAL A 43 7.25 -7.32 -3.62
CA VAL A 43 6.27 -6.71 -4.51
C VAL A 43 6.80 -5.31 -4.83
N ASP A 44 7.16 -5.12 -6.09
CA ASP A 44 7.68 -3.86 -6.60
C ASP A 44 6.59 -3.06 -7.32
N HIS A 45 6.81 -1.75 -7.43
CA HIS A 45 5.95 -0.80 -8.12
C HIS A 45 4.48 -0.80 -7.67
N ALA A 46 4.21 -1.15 -6.41
CA ALA A 46 2.85 -1.13 -5.87
C ALA A 46 2.43 0.29 -5.48
N TYR A 47 1.19 0.67 -5.77
CA TYR A 47 0.59 1.90 -5.30
C TYR A 47 0.21 1.81 -3.82
N LYS A 48 0.12 2.98 -3.17
CA LYS A 48 -0.30 3.09 -1.76
C LYS A 48 -1.65 2.41 -1.52
N GLU A 49 -2.61 2.61 -2.42
CA GLU A 49 -3.95 2.01 -2.32
C GLU A 49 -3.91 0.48 -2.32
N GLU A 50 -3.07 -0.13 -3.15
CA GLU A 50 -2.94 -1.59 -3.24
C GLU A 50 -2.34 -2.17 -1.95
N ILE A 51 -1.30 -1.50 -1.42
CA ILE A 51 -0.68 -1.89 -0.16
C ILE A 51 -1.67 -1.75 0.99
N VAL A 52 -2.40 -0.64 1.06
CA VAL A 52 -3.43 -0.41 2.08
C VAL A 52 -4.55 -1.45 1.96
N ASN A 53 -4.97 -1.81 0.74
CA ASN A 53 -5.95 -2.86 0.52
C ASN A 53 -5.44 -4.22 1.02
N TYR A 54 -4.19 -4.56 0.72
CA TYR A 54 -3.54 -5.76 1.25
C TYR A 54 -3.50 -5.75 2.79
N LEU A 55 -3.19 -4.62 3.42
CA LEU A 55 -3.18 -4.52 4.89
C LEU A 55 -4.55 -4.71 5.55
N ILE A 56 -5.64 -4.60 4.77
CA ILE A 56 -7.02 -4.82 5.21
C ILE A 56 -7.47 -6.26 4.89
N THR A 57 -7.17 -6.74 3.69
CA THR A 57 -7.72 -7.98 3.12
C THR A 57 -6.79 -9.18 3.26
N HIS A 58 -5.49 -8.94 3.48
CA HIS A 58 -4.41 -9.91 3.40
C HIS A 58 -4.22 -10.56 2.02
N GLU A 59 -4.81 -9.96 0.98
CA GLU A 59 -4.65 -10.40 -0.41
C GLU A 59 -4.08 -9.25 -1.24
N PHE A 60 -2.95 -9.49 -1.91
CA PHE A 60 -2.33 -8.50 -2.78
C PHE A 60 -2.78 -8.71 -4.22
N THR A 61 -3.16 -7.63 -4.91
CA THR A 61 -3.51 -7.64 -6.33
C THR A 61 -3.12 -6.30 -6.92
N TYR A 62 -2.42 -6.33 -8.06
CA TYR A 62 -2.16 -5.12 -8.85
C TYR A 62 -3.47 -4.64 -9.48
N ASN A 63 -3.81 -3.39 -9.21
CA ASN A 63 -5.00 -2.72 -9.70
C ASN A 63 -4.75 -1.19 -9.69
N GLU A 64 -4.37 -0.67 -10.85
CA GLU A 64 -4.06 0.75 -11.03
C GLU A 64 -5.30 1.64 -10.85
N ASP A 65 -6.49 1.10 -11.10
CA ASP A 65 -7.78 1.79 -10.94
C ASP A 65 -8.28 1.78 -9.49
N LEU A 66 -7.58 1.10 -8.58
CA LEU A 66 -7.99 1.00 -7.18
C LEU A 66 -7.96 2.36 -6.50
N THR A 67 -9.13 2.78 -6.03
CA THR A 67 -9.33 4.03 -5.28
C THR A 67 -9.94 3.73 -3.92
N LEU A 68 -9.12 3.83 -2.88
CA LEU A 68 -9.58 3.68 -1.48
C LEU A 68 -9.86 5.01 -0.80
N PHE A 69 -9.37 6.11 -1.37
CA PHE A 69 -9.52 7.45 -0.88
C PHE A 69 -10.43 8.20 -1.85
N ASN A 70 -11.48 8.85 -1.35
CA ASN A 70 -12.25 9.76 -2.18
C ASN A 70 -11.30 10.88 -2.64
N LYS A 71 -11.22 11.11 -3.95
CA LYS A 71 -10.51 12.26 -4.54
C LYS A 71 -11.17 13.57 -4.11
#